data_AF-A0A6N9BWH8-F1
#
_entry.id   AF-A0A6N9BWH8-F1
#
_cell.length_a   1.000
_cell.length_b   1.000
_cell.length_c   1.000
_cell.angle_alpha   90.00
_cell.angle_beta   90.00
_cell.angle_gamma   90.00
#
_symmetry.space_group_name_H-M   'P 1'
#
loop_
_entity.id
_entity.type
_entity.pdbx_description
1 polymer ?
#
loop_
_entity_poly.entity_id
_entity_poly.type
_entity_poly.pdbx_seq_one_letter_code
_entity_poly.pdbx_strand_id
1 'polypeptide(L)'
;MNAPDNPEVLFRTEEGLGLWEHRGKVAAVGIGHSPTARRWDGSPEYSVGGLSLTALRRAIEDAGVDPADIDGLVMDPVTTTGAWWPAGREVPRNVVEAFNPTDDPLDGIAQLSAEWVLGNMPELTDIGFTMYGNGCMARALCIAAQAIGDGLAHTCLVLKGWHNFEGRYYQGGSNSGSALPGRSALHSLWGAPVCYGTALQFAEYCRKYGKSHDMMAPFIENSRRNGLMFPEGYWAQHRPEEITPEDYLHARWIAKPANLFDNDLPI
;
A
#
# COMPACT_ATOMS: atom_id res chain seq x y z
N MET A 1 -9.85 13.06 16.41
CA MET A 1 -9.42 12.12 17.48
C MET A 1 -8.19 11.40 16.96
N ASN A 2 -7.07 11.39 17.70
CA ASN A 2 -5.88 10.68 17.24
C ASN A 2 -6.11 9.17 17.40
N ALA A 3 -6.02 8.41 16.29
CA ALA A 3 -6.15 6.97 16.34
C ALA A 3 -4.93 6.35 17.05
N PRO A 4 -5.14 5.43 18.00
CA PRO A 4 -4.04 4.74 18.65
C PRO A 4 -3.40 3.70 17.71
N ASP A 5 -2.12 3.43 17.95
CA ASP A 5 -1.48 2.23 17.43
C ASP A 5 -2.07 0.98 18.09
N ASN A 6 -2.13 -0.11 17.33
CA ASN A 6 -2.74 -1.34 17.80
C ASN A 6 -1.85 -2.13 18.81
N PRO A 7 -2.41 -2.68 19.90
CA PRO A 7 -1.69 -3.61 20.78
C PRO A 7 -1.43 -4.98 20.15
N GLU A 8 -0.21 -5.52 20.31
CA GLU A 8 0.21 -6.79 19.69
C GLU A 8 -0.74 -7.99 19.91
N VAL A 9 -1.49 -7.97 21.03
CA VAL A 9 -2.47 -9.01 21.40
C VAL A 9 -3.60 -9.21 20.39
N LEU A 10 -3.90 -8.24 19.53
CA LEU A 10 -4.93 -8.40 18.50
C LEU A 10 -4.47 -9.29 17.33
N PHE A 11 -3.17 -9.59 17.23
CA PHE A 11 -2.65 -10.48 16.21
C PHE A 11 -2.51 -11.91 16.72
N ARG A 12 -2.99 -12.86 15.91
CA ARG A 12 -2.84 -14.29 16.15
C ARG A 12 -1.46 -14.76 15.67
N THR A 13 -0.41 -14.41 16.41
CA THR A 13 1.01 -14.59 16.02
C THR A 13 1.63 -15.92 16.44
N GLU A 14 0.90 -16.75 17.19
CA GLU A 14 1.39 -18.03 17.70
C GLU A 14 0.60 -19.22 17.15
N GLU A 15 1.22 -20.40 17.14
CA GLU A 15 0.55 -21.65 16.77
C GLU A 15 -0.39 -22.14 17.88
N GLY A 16 -1.29 -23.08 17.55
CA GLY A 16 -2.15 -23.73 18.54
C GLY A 16 -3.35 -22.91 19.04
N LEU A 17 -3.57 -21.70 18.50
CA LEU A 17 -4.69 -20.82 18.88
C LEU A 17 -6.08 -21.33 18.44
N GLY A 18 -6.14 -22.42 17.67
CA GLY A 18 -7.38 -23.00 17.18
C GLY A 18 -8.14 -22.10 16.19
N LEU A 19 -9.43 -22.39 16.03
CA LEU A 19 -10.32 -21.59 15.19
C LEU A 19 -10.51 -20.19 15.79
N TRP A 20 -10.51 -19.18 14.93
CA TRP A 20 -10.84 -17.81 15.33
C TRP A 20 -12.29 -17.72 15.86
N GLU A 21 -12.46 -17.11 17.03
CA GLU A 21 -13.69 -17.04 17.82
C GLU A 21 -14.86 -16.32 17.12
N HIS A 22 -14.54 -15.50 16.12
CA HIS A 22 -15.51 -14.75 15.30
C HIS A 22 -15.65 -15.27 13.88
N ARG A 23 -15.12 -16.47 13.59
CA ARG A 23 -15.26 -17.13 12.29
C ARG A 23 -16.72 -17.14 11.85
N GLY A 24 -16.98 -16.58 10.66
CA GLY A 24 -18.31 -16.53 10.05
C GLY A 24 -19.25 -15.50 10.67
N LYS A 25 -18.77 -14.62 11.54
CA LYS A 25 -19.54 -13.50 12.12
C LYS A 25 -19.21 -12.13 11.52
N VAL A 26 -18.12 -12.05 10.76
CA VAL A 26 -17.64 -10.83 10.11
C VAL A 26 -17.53 -11.07 8.61
N ALA A 27 -17.91 -10.07 7.81
CA ALA A 27 -17.88 -10.13 6.36
C ALA A 27 -17.27 -8.85 5.78
N ALA A 28 -16.51 -9.00 4.69
CA ALA A 28 -16.20 -7.87 3.81
C ALA A 28 -17.38 -7.69 2.85
N VAL A 29 -18.01 -6.53 2.87
CA VAL A 29 -19.29 -6.27 2.17
C VAL A 29 -19.17 -5.29 1.00
N GLY A 30 -18.04 -4.58 0.87
CA GLY A 30 -17.77 -3.73 -0.28
C GLY A 30 -16.28 -3.47 -0.47
N ILE A 31 -15.92 -3.06 -1.68
CA ILE A 31 -14.55 -2.73 -2.07
C ILE A 31 -14.52 -1.46 -2.92
N GLY A 32 -13.49 -0.64 -2.73
CA GLY A 32 -13.32 0.59 -3.49
C GLY A 32 -11.85 0.81 -3.84
N HIS A 33 -11.62 1.14 -5.11
CA HIS A 33 -10.30 1.52 -5.61
C HIS A 33 -10.37 2.92 -6.21
N SER A 34 -9.33 3.71 -5.98
CA SER A 34 -9.13 4.97 -6.70
C SER A 34 -8.58 4.70 -8.11
N PRO A 35 -8.56 5.70 -9.01
CA PRO A 35 -7.70 5.65 -10.18
C PRO A 35 -6.24 5.37 -9.79
N THR A 36 -5.48 4.77 -10.71
CA THR A 36 -4.05 4.48 -10.49
C THR A 36 -3.22 5.30 -11.48
N ALA A 37 -2.13 5.88 -10.98
CA ALA A 37 -1.14 6.59 -11.76
C ALA A 37 0.24 6.08 -11.39
N ARG A 38 1.25 6.37 -12.21
CA ARG A 38 2.65 6.01 -11.87
C ARG A 38 3.27 7.00 -10.89
N ARG A 39 2.81 8.25 -10.97
CA ARG A 39 3.32 9.40 -10.25
C ARG A 39 2.18 10.35 -9.97
N TRP A 40 2.25 11.02 -8.84
CA TRP A 40 1.39 12.16 -8.57
C TRP A 40 1.72 13.34 -9.51
N ASP A 41 0.69 13.96 -10.07
CA ASP A 41 0.79 15.10 -10.98
C ASP A 41 0.81 16.47 -10.27
N GLY A 42 0.68 16.48 -8.95
CA GLY A 42 0.65 17.70 -8.13
C GLY A 42 -0.75 18.29 -7.92
N SER A 43 -1.78 17.66 -8.48
CA SER A 43 -3.17 18.09 -8.31
C SER A 43 -3.76 17.63 -6.97
N PRO A 44 -4.67 18.38 -6.35
CA PRO A 44 -5.32 17.96 -5.10
C PRO A 44 -6.11 16.66 -5.25
N GLU A 45 -6.84 16.49 -6.35
CA GLU A 45 -7.70 15.34 -6.60
C GLU A 45 -6.94 14.02 -6.73
N TYR A 46 -5.72 14.05 -7.29
CA TYR A 46 -4.86 12.87 -7.43
C TYR A 46 -3.79 12.76 -6.34
N SER A 47 -3.87 13.58 -5.29
CA SER A 47 -3.06 13.38 -4.06
C SER A 47 -3.44 12.06 -3.38
N VAL A 48 -2.57 11.53 -2.51
CA VAL A 48 -2.88 10.29 -1.79
C VAL A 48 -4.13 10.42 -0.92
N GLY A 49 -4.37 11.62 -0.37
CA GLY A 49 -5.60 11.99 0.32
C GLY A 49 -6.81 11.94 -0.61
N GLY A 50 -6.79 12.69 -1.70
CA GLY A 50 -7.90 12.73 -2.67
C GLY A 50 -8.26 11.35 -3.23
N LEU A 51 -7.25 10.54 -3.56
CA LEU A 51 -7.42 9.16 -4.00
C LEU A 51 -8.01 8.28 -2.89
N SER A 52 -7.55 8.43 -1.65
CA SER A 52 -8.07 7.67 -0.50
C SER A 52 -9.55 7.98 -0.23
N LEU A 53 -9.94 9.25 -0.27
CA LEU A 53 -11.34 9.66 -0.13
C LEU A 53 -12.22 9.07 -1.25
N THR A 54 -11.70 9.05 -2.48
CA THR A 54 -12.38 8.43 -3.62
C THR A 54 -12.56 6.92 -3.42
N ALA A 55 -11.50 6.23 -2.99
CA ALA A 55 -11.54 4.79 -2.73
C ALA A 55 -12.54 4.45 -1.61
N LEU A 56 -12.54 5.21 -0.51
CA LEU A 56 -13.48 5.02 0.60
C LEU A 56 -14.93 5.21 0.14
N ARG A 57 -15.24 6.31 -0.56
CA ARG A 57 -16.59 6.56 -1.08
C ARG A 57 -17.08 5.44 -2.01
N ARG A 58 -16.22 4.92 -2.87
CA ARG A 58 -16.54 3.77 -3.74
C ARG A 58 -16.77 2.49 -2.94
N ALA A 59 -16.02 2.25 -1.87
CA ALA A 59 -16.23 1.08 -1.01
C ALA A 59 -17.57 1.16 -0.28
N ILE A 60 -17.98 2.35 0.14
CA ILE A 60 -19.29 2.60 0.75
C ILE A 60 -20.41 2.36 -0.26
N GLU A 61 -20.26 2.90 -1.48
CA GLU A 61 -21.21 2.72 -2.57
C GLU A 61 -21.38 1.24 -2.94
N ASP A 62 -20.27 0.51 -3.11
CA ASP A 62 -20.27 -0.94 -3.44
C ASP A 62 -20.91 -1.77 -2.33
N ALA A 63 -20.69 -1.40 -1.06
CA ALA A 63 -21.34 -2.04 0.08
C ALA A 63 -22.85 -1.74 0.18
N GLY A 64 -23.32 -0.65 -0.46
CA GLY A 64 -24.71 -0.20 -0.38
C GLY A 64 -25.15 0.22 1.02
N VAL A 65 -24.21 0.68 1.86
CA VAL A 65 -24.47 1.14 3.23
C VAL A 65 -24.60 2.67 3.27
N ASP A 66 -25.36 3.19 4.24
CA ASP A 66 -25.38 4.62 4.51
C ASP A 66 -24.03 5.02 5.15
N PRO A 67 -23.31 6.05 4.64
CA PRO A 67 -22.11 6.56 5.29
C PRO A 67 -22.30 6.89 6.78
N ALA A 68 -23.51 7.27 7.20
CA ALA A 68 -23.84 7.56 8.59
C ALA A 68 -23.83 6.32 9.49
N ASP A 69 -24.01 5.10 8.94
CA ASP A 69 -23.99 3.83 9.68
C ASP A 69 -22.56 3.29 9.91
N ILE A 70 -21.53 4.02 9.47
CA ILE A 70 -20.13 3.64 9.62
C ILE A 70 -19.61 4.19 10.94
N ASP A 71 -19.25 3.28 11.84
CA ASP A 71 -18.80 3.57 13.19
C ASP A 71 -17.33 3.23 13.43
N GLY A 72 -16.65 2.64 12.44
CA GLY A 72 -15.24 2.26 12.50
C GLY A 72 -14.37 2.75 11.33
N LEU A 73 -13.14 3.18 11.62
CA LEU A 73 -12.09 3.41 10.63
C LEU A 73 -10.76 2.78 11.08
N VAL A 74 -10.29 1.79 10.34
CA VAL A 74 -8.96 1.21 10.53
C VAL A 74 -8.08 1.51 9.33
N MET A 75 -6.86 1.97 9.55
CA MET A 75 -6.00 2.33 8.42
C MET A 75 -4.53 2.11 8.73
N ASP A 76 -3.72 1.98 7.69
CA ASP A 76 -2.27 2.12 7.81
C ASP A 76 -1.89 3.56 7.40
N PRO A 77 -1.32 4.37 8.32
CA PRO A 77 -1.04 5.77 8.06
C PRO A 77 0.15 5.97 7.09
N VAL A 78 0.98 4.95 6.92
CA VAL A 78 2.15 5.00 6.04
C VAL A 78 1.69 4.84 4.59
N THR A 79 2.08 5.75 3.71
CA THR A 79 1.67 5.71 2.28
C THR A 79 2.83 5.42 1.32
N THR A 80 4.02 5.09 1.85
CA THR A 80 5.16 4.72 1.01
C THR A 80 6.18 3.88 1.77
N THR A 81 6.99 3.11 1.05
CA THR A 81 8.20 2.45 1.57
C THR A 81 9.50 3.05 1.05
N GLY A 82 9.43 4.02 0.14
CA GLY A 82 10.62 4.49 -0.56
C GLY A 82 10.50 5.79 -1.35
N ALA A 83 9.32 6.41 -1.41
CA ALA A 83 9.06 7.68 -2.08
C ALA A 83 8.71 8.78 -1.06
N TRP A 84 9.59 8.99 -0.07
CA TRP A 84 9.41 10.01 0.96
C TRP A 84 9.33 11.43 0.37
N TRP A 85 8.63 12.34 1.06
CA TRP A 85 8.64 13.75 0.66
C TRP A 85 10.08 14.28 0.66
N PRO A 86 10.58 14.86 -0.45
CA PRO A 86 11.96 15.31 -0.52
C PRO A 86 12.26 16.43 0.49
N ALA A 87 13.38 16.32 1.21
CA ALA A 87 13.81 17.36 2.14
C ALA A 87 14.00 18.70 1.43
N GLY A 88 13.42 19.77 1.99
CA GLY A 88 13.48 21.12 1.42
C GLY A 88 12.57 21.37 0.21
N ARG A 89 11.81 20.37 -0.27
CA ARG A 89 10.76 20.60 -1.25
C ARG A 89 9.59 21.31 -0.58
N GLU A 90 9.22 22.47 -1.15
CA GLU A 90 8.08 23.26 -0.69
C GLU A 90 6.79 22.45 -0.77
N VAL A 91 5.98 22.50 0.30
CA VAL A 91 4.68 21.85 0.34
C VAL A 91 3.71 22.65 -0.54
N PRO A 92 3.03 22.01 -1.51
CA PRO A 92 2.14 22.71 -2.43
C PRO A 92 0.91 23.24 -1.70
N ARG A 93 0.88 24.56 -1.45
CA ARG A 93 -0.19 25.24 -0.70
C ARG A 93 -1.57 25.03 -1.31
N ASN A 94 -1.66 25.02 -2.64
CA ASN A 94 -2.91 24.76 -3.36
C ASN A 94 -3.50 23.38 -3.06
N VAL A 95 -2.67 22.39 -2.73
CA VAL A 95 -3.13 21.04 -2.37
C VAL A 95 -3.60 21.01 -0.93
N VAL A 96 -2.84 21.62 -0.02
CA VAL A 96 -3.22 21.72 1.40
C VAL A 96 -4.55 22.47 1.56
N GLU A 97 -4.71 23.59 0.86
CA GLU A 97 -5.88 24.46 0.96
C GLU A 97 -7.12 23.92 0.24
N ALA A 98 -6.99 22.86 -0.56
CA ALA A 98 -8.11 22.19 -1.21
C ALA A 98 -8.88 21.24 -0.28
N PHE A 99 -8.31 20.93 0.88
CA PHE A 99 -8.85 20.01 1.88
C PHE A 99 -8.93 20.68 3.25
N ASN A 100 -9.53 20.01 4.22
CA ASN A 100 -9.44 20.36 5.64
C ASN A 100 -8.10 19.84 6.19
N PRO A 101 -7.11 20.72 6.44
CA PRO A 101 -5.78 20.28 6.85
C PRO A 101 -5.72 19.91 8.32
N THR A 102 -4.71 19.13 8.69
CA THR A 102 -4.28 18.92 10.09
C THR A 102 -3.09 19.83 10.40
N ASP A 103 -2.53 19.70 11.60
CA ASP A 103 -1.30 20.41 11.99
C ASP A 103 -0.08 19.97 11.14
N ASP A 104 -0.13 18.81 10.49
CA ASP A 104 0.90 18.36 9.56
C ASP A 104 0.51 18.70 8.10
N PRO A 105 1.21 19.63 7.43
CA PRO A 105 0.88 20.04 6.08
C PRO A 105 1.15 18.95 5.02
N LEU A 106 1.79 17.83 5.38
CA LEU A 106 2.00 16.68 4.50
C LEU A 106 0.91 15.60 4.63
N ASP A 107 -0.01 15.75 5.58
CA ASP A 107 -1.17 14.87 5.70
C ASP A 107 -2.09 14.99 4.48
N GLY A 108 -2.48 13.86 3.90
CA GLY A 108 -3.13 13.79 2.58
C GLY A 108 -2.18 13.95 1.38
N ILE A 109 -0.89 14.23 1.59
CA ILE A 109 0.10 14.37 0.51
C ILE A 109 1.13 13.24 0.54
N ALA A 110 1.82 13.06 1.67
CA ALA A 110 2.91 12.10 1.84
C ALA A 110 2.70 11.13 3.02
N GLN A 111 1.55 11.24 3.69
CA GLN A 111 1.07 10.36 4.74
C GLN A 111 -0.45 10.52 4.84
N LEU A 112 -1.09 9.70 5.67
CA LEU A 112 -2.51 9.84 6.00
C LEU A 112 -2.73 9.64 7.50
N SER A 113 -3.53 10.51 8.10
CA SER A 113 -4.08 10.30 9.45
C SER A 113 -5.59 10.03 9.42
N ALA A 114 -6.08 9.35 10.46
CA ALA A 114 -7.51 9.21 10.68
C ALA A 114 -8.19 10.57 10.87
N GLU A 115 -7.51 11.52 11.53
CA GLU A 115 -8.02 12.88 11.71
C GLU A 115 -8.24 13.58 10.37
N TRP A 116 -7.28 13.50 9.45
CA TRP A 116 -7.38 14.11 8.14
C TRP A 116 -8.49 13.46 7.29
N VAL A 117 -8.58 12.13 7.30
CA VAL A 117 -9.63 11.41 6.57
C VAL A 117 -11.02 11.81 7.08
N LEU A 118 -11.23 11.77 8.40
CA LEU A 118 -12.50 12.14 9.02
C LEU A 118 -12.84 13.62 8.82
N GLY A 119 -11.84 14.50 8.89
CA GLY A 119 -12.00 15.92 8.58
C GLY A 119 -12.46 16.18 7.14
N ASN A 120 -12.18 15.27 6.21
CA ASN A 120 -12.53 15.40 4.78
C ASN A 120 -13.66 14.46 4.31
N MET A 121 -14.30 13.74 5.24
CA MET A 121 -15.48 12.91 5.00
C MET A 121 -16.60 13.25 6.00
N PRO A 122 -17.22 14.44 5.89
CA PRO A 122 -18.28 14.88 6.80
C PRO A 122 -19.52 13.97 6.80
N GLU A 123 -19.67 13.11 5.79
CA GLU A 123 -20.70 12.08 5.72
C GLU A 123 -20.52 10.94 6.75
N LEU A 124 -19.34 10.77 7.36
CA LEU A 124 -19.07 9.77 8.40
C LEU A 124 -19.37 10.33 9.79
N THR A 125 -20.64 10.31 10.20
CA THR A 125 -21.10 11.03 11.39
C THR A 125 -20.95 10.29 12.72
N ASP A 126 -20.94 8.94 12.71
CA ASP A 126 -21.02 8.10 13.92
C ASP A 126 -19.72 7.34 14.24
N ILE A 127 -18.57 7.82 13.73
CA ILE A 127 -17.27 7.19 13.98
C ILE A 127 -16.93 7.17 15.48
N GLY A 128 -17.08 6.00 16.10
CA GLY A 128 -16.77 5.73 17.49
C GLY A 128 -15.45 4.97 17.69
N PHE A 129 -14.94 4.32 16.63
CA PHE A 129 -13.75 3.50 16.68
C PHE A 129 -12.75 3.89 15.59
N THR A 130 -11.50 4.13 15.99
CA THR A 130 -10.39 4.32 15.05
C THR A 130 -9.16 3.56 15.50
N MET A 131 -8.37 3.01 14.58
CA MET A 131 -7.11 2.35 14.92
C MET A 131 -6.11 2.31 13.76
N TYR A 132 -4.82 2.44 14.08
CA TYR A 132 -3.76 2.23 13.10
C TYR A 132 -3.28 0.77 13.02
N GLY A 133 -3.34 0.22 11.81
CA GLY A 133 -2.84 -1.09 11.42
C GLY A 133 -1.50 -1.00 10.70
N ASN A 134 -0.47 -0.50 11.39
CA ASN A 134 0.82 -0.19 10.81
C ASN A 134 1.47 -1.35 10.03
N GLY A 135 2.01 -1.02 8.86
CA GLY A 135 2.96 -1.83 8.10
C GLY A 135 2.37 -2.57 6.89
N CYS A 136 1.10 -2.98 6.92
CA CYS A 136 0.46 -3.64 5.78
C CYS A 136 -1.07 -3.54 5.86
N MET A 137 -1.74 -3.41 4.71
CA MET A 137 -3.20 -3.47 4.61
C MET A 137 -3.78 -4.75 5.26
N ALA A 138 -3.08 -5.88 5.15
CA ALA A 138 -3.53 -7.13 5.78
C ALA A 138 -3.64 -7.02 7.31
N ARG A 139 -2.76 -6.23 7.95
CA ARG A 139 -2.85 -5.96 9.39
C ARG A 139 -4.09 -5.12 9.68
N ALA A 140 -4.29 -4.01 8.95
CA ALA A 140 -5.49 -3.18 9.08
C ALA A 140 -6.79 -4.00 8.91
N LEU A 141 -6.83 -4.94 7.96
CA LEU A 141 -7.98 -5.81 7.75
C LEU A 141 -8.22 -6.77 8.93
N CYS A 142 -7.17 -7.45 9.42
CA CYS A 142 -7.27 -8.32 10.59
C CYS A 142 -7.77 -7.57 11.83
N ILE A 143 -7.33 -6.32 11.98
CA ILE A 143 -7.72 -5.45 13.08
C ILE A 143 -9.20 -5.09 13.00
N ALA A 144 -9.68 -4.64 11.84
CA ALA A 144 -11.09 -4.33 11.64
C ALA A 144 -11.96 -5.57 11.88
N ALA A 145 -11.50 -6.73 11.40
CA ALA A 145 -12.22 -7.98 11.60
C ALA A 145 -12.33 -8.36 13.09
N GLN A 146 -11.23 -8.24 13.85
CA GLN A 146 -11.24 -8.47 15.29
C GLN A 146 -12.12 -7.46 16.02
N ALA A 147 -12.01 -6.16 15.69
CA ALA A 147 -12.80 -5.10 16.30
C ALA A 147 -14.31 -5.29 16.11
N ILE A 148 -14.74 -5.70 14.90
CA ILE A 148 -16.16 -6.02 14.64
C ILE A 148 -16.59 -7.24 15.45
N GLY A 149 -15.77 -8.30 15.45
CA GLY A 149 -16.08 -9.51 16.21
C GLY A 149 -16.22 -9.27 17.71
N ASP A 150 -15.39 -8.38 18.26
CA ASP A 150 -15.39 -7.98 19.67
C ASP A 150 -16.48 -6.93 20.00
N GLY A 151 -17.23 -6.44 19.00
CA GLY A 151 -18.30 -5.47 19.18
C GLY A 151 -17.83 -4.04 19.44
N LEU A 152 -16.59 -3.70 19.05
CA LEU A 152 -16.03 -2.35 19.17
C LEU A 152 -16.51 -1.41 18.05
N ALA A 153 -16.92 -1.99 16.92
CA ALA A 153 -17.56 -1.33 15.79
C ALA A 153 -18.52 -2.33 15.12
N HIS A 154 -19.54 -1.86 14.42
CA HIS A 154 -20.43 -2.69 13.62
C HIS A 154 -20.06 -2.66 12.14
N THR A 155 -19.75 -1.47 11.60
CA THR A 155 -19.45 -1.23 10.19
C THR A 155 -18.15 -0.44 10.09
N CYS A 156 -17.09 -1.08 9.61
CA CYS A 156 -15.75 -0.49 9.60
C CYS A 156 -15.22 -0.28 8.19
N LEU A 157 -14.70 0.92 7.90
CA LEU A 157 -13.86 1.17 6.74
C LEU A 157 -12.43 0.72 7.02
N VAL A 158 -11.78 0.14 6.01
CA VAL A 158 -10.36 -0.24 6.06
C VAL A 158 -9.61 0.46 4.93
N LEU A 159 -8.64 1.30 5.27
CA LEU A 159 -7.90 2.11 4.30
C LEU A 159 -6.41 1.75 4.25
N LYS A 160 -5.91 1.63 3.03
CA LYS A 160 -4.49 1.77 2.71
C LYS A 160 -4.33 2.70 1.52
N GLY A 161 -3.70 3.85 1.74
CA GLY A 161 -3.23 4.73 0.68
C GLY A 161 -1.80 4.37 0.25
N TRP A 162 -1.45 4.68 -0.99
CA TRP A 162 -0.08 4.58 -1.47
C TRP A 162 0.24 5.74 -2.41
N HIS A 163 1.46 6.28 -2.32
CA HIS A 163 1.92 7.33 -3.20
C HIS A 163 3.32 7.03 -3.75
N ASN A 164 3.58 7.66 -4.89
CA ASN A 164 4.88 7.62 -5.53
C ASN A 164 5.21 8.99 -6.15
N PHE A 165 6.10 9.73 -5.49
CA PHE A 165 6.56 11.02 -6.00
C PHE A 165 7.61 10.88 -7.10
N GLU A 166 7.87 11.96 -7.82
CA GLU A 166 8.97 12.03 -8.79
C GLU A 166 10.31 11.65 -8.15
N GLY A 167 11.16 10.95 -8.93
CA GLY A 167 12.47 10.49 -8.50
C GLY A 167 12.65 8.98 -8.64
N ARG A 168 13.82 8.47 -8.22
CA ARG A 168 14.09 7.04 -8.19
C ARG A 168 13.42 6.43 -6.94
N TYR A 169 12.59 5.41 -7.15
CA TYR A 169 11.93 4.70 -6.05
C TYR A 169 12.98 4.10 -5.09
N TYR A 170 12.72 4.13 -3.79
CA TYR A 170 13.64 3.73 -2.72
C TYR A 170 14.94 4.55 -2.59
N GLN A 171 15.09 5.66 -3.32
CA GLN A 171 16.28 6.52 -3.23
C GLN A 171 16.00 7.86 -2.54
N GLY A 172 14.85 8.00 -1.86
CA GLY A 172 14.51 9.16 -1.03
C GLY A 172 14.78 8.93 0.46
N GLY A 173 14.53 9.96 1.29
CA GLY A 173 14.68 9.87 2.75
C GLY A 173 16.12 9.58 3.17
N SER A 174 16.30 8.65 4.11
CA SER A 174 17.65 8.24 4.57
C SER A 174 18.52 7.67 3.44
N ASN A 175 17.92 7.09 2.40
CA ASN A 175 18.65 6.51 1.27
C ASN A 175 19.18 7.57 0.29
N SER A 176 18.75 8.84 0.39
CA SER A 176 19.35 9.93 -0.41
C SER A 176 20.61 10.53 0.25
N GLY A 177 20.98 10.06 1.44
CA GLY A 177 22.17 10.51 2.15
C GLY A 177 23.47 10.02 1.51
N SER A 178 24.56 10.76 1.73
CA SER A 178 25.90 10.38 1.28
C SER A 178 26.61 9.36 2.19
N ALA A 179 25.94 8.92 3.27
CA ALA A 179 26.48 7.98 4.24
C ALA A 179 25.40 7.00 4.72
N LEU A 180 25.80 5.76 4.97
CA LEU A 180 24.96 4.73 5.59
C LEU A 180 25.39 4.57 7.06
N PRO A 181 24.55 4.92 8.04
CA PRO A 181 24.93 4.80 9.44
C PRO A 181 24.76 3.35 9.96
N GLY A 182 25.55 3.01 10.98
CA GLY A 182 25.37 1.80 11.78
C GLY A 182 25.46 0.50 10.99
N ARG A 183 24.60 -0.48 11.34
CA ARG A 183 24.61 -1.81 10.72
C ARG A 183 24.19 -1.81 9.25
N SER A 184 23.51 -0.75 8.78
CA SER A 184 23.16 -0.57 7.37
C SER A 184 24.36 -0.45 6.46
N ALA A 185 25.46 0.11 6.97
CA ALA A 185 26.73 0.12 6.25
C ALA A 185 27.24 -1.29 5.93
N LEU A 186 26.94 -2.31 6.74
CA LEU A 186 27.46 -3.67 6.58
C LEU A 186 26.68 -4.50 5.56
N HIS A 187 25.35 -4.34 5.49
CA HIS A 187 24.51 -5.13 4.59
C HIS A 187 24.17 -4.41 3.27
N SER A 188 24.36 -3.09 3.21
CA SER A 188 24.12 -2.28 2.00
C SER A 188 25.42 -1.71 1.39
N LEU A 189 26.57 -2.32 1.68
CA LEU A 189 27.93 -1.88 1.29
C LEU A 189 28.04 -1.44 -0.18
N TRP A 190 27.32 -2.11 -1.09
CA TRP A 190 27.41 -1.89 -2.52
C TRP A 190 26.26 -1.06 -3.11
N GLY A 191 25.38 -0.51 -2.27
CA GLY A 191 24.22 0.25 -2.74
C GLY A 191 23.31 -0.57 -3.66
N ALA A 192 23.16 -1.87 -3.35
CA ALA A 192 22.40 -2.79 -4.19
C ALA A 192 20.92 -2.37 -4.30
N PRO A 193 20.24 -2.64 -5.43
CA PRO A 193 18.81 -2.37 -5.55
C PRO A 193 18.02 -3.21 -4.53
N VAL A 194 16.82 -2.76 -4.17
CA VAL A 194 16.00 -3.39 -3.13
C VAL A 194 15.72 -4.87 -3.38
N CYS A 195 15.56 -5.26 -4.64
CA CYS A 195 15.34 -6.65 -5.03
C CYS A 195 16.57 -7.56 -4.90
N TYR A 196 17.75 -7.04 -4.56
CA TYR A 196 18.99 -7.81 -4.48
C TYR A 196 18.89 -8.98 -3.48
N GLY A 197 18.30 -8.76 -2.30
CA GLY A 197 18.10 -9.82 -1.31
C GLY A 197 17.24 -10.97 -1.85
N THR A 198 16.11 -10.64 -2.48
CA THR A 198 15.22 -11.62 -3.12
C THR A 198 15.89 -12.32 -4.30
N ALA A 199 16.68 -11.59 -5.11
CA ALA A 199 17.44 -12.16 -6.22
C ALA A 199 18.46 -13.19 -5.72
N LEU A 200 19.18 -12.92 -4.62
CA LEU A 200 20.09 -13.89 -4.02
C LEU A 200 19.36 -15.15 -3.53
N GLN A 201 18.20 -14.99 -2.89
CA GLN A 201 17.37 -16.12 -2.47
C GLN A 201 16.91 -16.94 -3.68
N PHE A 202 16.50 -16.27 -4.76
CA PHE A 202 16.10 -16.94 -6.00
C PHE A 202 17.27 -17.66 -6.67
N ALA A 203 18.47 -17.07 -6.66
CA ALA A 203 19.69 -17.71 -7.14
C ALA A 203 20.00 -19.00 -6.36
N GLU A 204 19.91 -18.96 -5.04
CA GLU A 204 20.13 -20.14 -4.19
C GLU A 204 19.05 -21.21 -4.40
N TYR A 205 17.79 -20.82 -4.62
CA TYR A 205 16.73 -21.75 -5.01
C TYR A 205 17.06 -22.45 -6.33
N CYS A 206 17.46 -21.68 -7.35
CA CYS A 206 17.85 -22.21 -8.65
C CYS A 206 19.02 -23.18 -8.54
N ARG A 207 20.06 -22.81 -7.79
CA ARG A 207 21.24 -23.66 -7.56
C ARG A 207 20.88 -24.94 -6.81
N LYS A 208 20.11 -24.84 -5.72
CA LYS A 208 19.76 -25.98 -4.86
C LYS A 208 18.87 -26.99 -5.57
N TYR A 209 17.94 -26.54 -6.41
CA TYR A 209 16.93 -27.39 -7.03
C TYR A 209 17.10 -27.59 -8.54
N GLY A 210 18.21 -27.12 -9.12
CA GLY A 210 18.48 -27.23 -10.55
C GLY A 210 17.43 -26.51 -11.41
N LYS A 211 17.00 -25.33 -10.98
CA LYS A 211 16.02 -24.47 -11.69
C LYS A 211 16.73 -23.29 -12.36
N SER A 212 15.99 -22.53 -13.17
CA SER A 212 16.49 -21.32 -13.83
C SER A 212 15.47 -20.18 -13.75
N HIS A 213 15.96 -18.96 -13.94
CA HIS A 213 15.15 -17.75 -14.13
C HIS A 213 14.03 -17.98 -15.15
N ASP A 214 14.37 -18.57 -16.30
CA ASP A 214 13.49 -18.76 -17.45
C ASP A 214 12.20 -19.51 -17.10
N MET A 215 12.22 -20.34 -16.05
CA MET A 215 11.04 -21.07 -15.57
C MET A 215 9.95 -20.17 -15.00
N MET A 216 10.24 -18.90 -14.72
CA MET A 216 9.26 -17.92 -14.25
C MET A 216 8.44 -17.30 -15.39
N ALA A 217 8.85 -17.47 -16.66
CA ALA A 217 8.17 -16.85 -17.80
C ALA A 217 6.64 -17.10 -17.82
N PRO A 218 6.13 -18.33 -17.60
CA PRO A 218 4.69 -18.58 -17.58
C PRO A 218 3.98 -17.88 -16.41
N PHE A 219 4.66 -17.71 -15.26
CA PHE A 219 4.10 -16.99 -14.12
C PHE A 219 3.95 -15.49 -14.42
N ILE A 220 4.95 -14.89 -15.05
CA ILE A 220 4.94 -13.47 -15.42
C ILE A 220 3.90 -13.19 -16.51
N GLU A 221 3.83 -14.02 -17.55
CA GLU A 221 2.79 -13.93 -18.59
C GLU A 221 1.39 -14.02 -17.98
N ASN A 222 1.14 -15.02 -17.12
CA ASN A 222 -0.14 -15.18 -16.44
C ASN A 222 -0.45 -13.98 -15.51
N SER A 223 0.54 -13.47 -14.79
CA SER A 223 0.38 -12.30 -13.91
C SER A 223 0.02 -11.05 -14.71
N ARG A 224 0.68 -10.82 -15.85
CA ARG A 224 0.34 -9.72 -16.76
C ARG A 224 -1.09 -9.87 -17.26
N ARG A 225 -1.45 -11.03 -17.81
CA ARG A 225 -2.80 -11.31 -18.33
C ARG A 225 -3.87 -11.04 -17.27
N ASN A 226 -3.68 -11.51 -16.04
CA ASN A 226 -4.61 -11.25 -14.94
C ASN A 226 -4.66 -9.76 -14.57
N GLY A 227 -3.52 -9.07 -14.56
CA GLY A 227 -3.45 -7.62 -14.33
C GLY A 227 -4.18 -6.79 -15.40
N LEU A 228 -4.28 -7.30 -16.63
CA LEU A 228 -5.06 -6.67 -17.70
C LEU A 228 -6.58 -6.87 -17.54
N MET A 229 -7.00 -7.87 -16.76
CA MET A 229 -8.41 -8.11 -16.44
C MET A 229 -8.92 -7.30 -15.23
N PHE A 230 -8.06 -6.49 -14.62
CA PHE A 230 -8.41 -5.60 -13.51
C PHE A 230 -8.51 -4.15 -14.01
N PRO A 231 -9.72 -3.63 -14.32
CA PRO A 231 -9.90 -2.34 -14.96
C PRO A 231 -9.31 -1.16 -14.18
N GLU A 232 -9.24 -1.27 -12.86
CA GLU A 232 -8.68 -0.26 -11.96
C GLU A 232 -7.14 -0.27 -11.94
N GLY A 233 -6.52 -1.35 -12.42
CA GLY A 233 -5.08 -1.56 -12.42
C GLY A 233 -4.35 -0.69 -13.44
N TYR A 234 -3.13 -0.26 -13.07
CA TYR A 234 -2.30 0.61 -13.90
C TYR A 234 -2.07 0.06 -15.33
N TRP A 235 -1.87 -1.26 -15.43
CA TRP A 235 -1.60 -1.90 -16.71
C TRP A 235 -2.83 -1.88 -17.62
N ALA A 236 -4.02 -2.25 -17.12
CA ALA A 236 -5.25 -2.19 -17.91
C ALA A 236 -5.55 -0.76 -18.40
N GLN A 237 -5.26 0.26 -17.60
CA GLN A 237 -5.56 1.66 -17.92
C GLN A 237 -4.54 2.32 -18.85
N HIS A 238 -3.25 2.04 -18.68
CA HIS A 238 -2.18 2.85 -19.29
C HIS A 238 -1.24 2.06 -20.19
N ARG A 239 -1.19 0.73 -20.02
CA ARG A 239 -0.22 -0.17 -20.67
C ARG A 239 -0.83 -1.56 -20.91
N PRO A 240 -1.85 -1.66 -21.78
CA PRO A 240 -2.63 -2.88 -21.96
C PRO A 240 -1.92 -3.91 -22.86
N GLU A 241 -0.59 -3.90 -22.90
CA GLU A 241 0.21 -4.90 -23.61
C GLU A 241 0.37 -6.20 -22.79
N GLU A 242 0.24 -7.34 -23.47
CA GLU A 242 0.67 -8.62 -22.91
C GLU A 242 2.21 -8.69 -22.82
N ILE A 243 2.72 -9.63 -22.02
CA ILE A 243 4.14 -9.93 -21.94
C ILE A 243 4.32 -11.35 -22.45
N THR A 244 5.15 -11.52 -23.48
CA THR A 244 5.50 -12.84 -23.99
C THR A 244 6.66 -13.45 -23.19
N PRO A 245 6.86 -14.77 -23.26
CA PRO A 245 8.07 -15.39 -22.70
C PRO A 245 9.36 -14.79 -23.25
N GLU A 246 9.38 -14.40 -24.54
CA GLU A 246 10.56 -13.79 -25.16
C GLU A 246 10.88 -12.42 -24.56
N ASP A 247 9.85 -11.61 -24.29
CA ASP A 247 10.02 -10.31 -23.60
C ASP A 247 10.63 -10.52 -22.22
N TYR A 248 10.17 -11.54 -21.49
CA TYR A 248 10.71 -11.89 -20.17
C TYR A 248 12.17 -12.30 -20.24
N LEU A 249 12.53 -13.20 -21.15
CA LEU A 249 13.90 -13.71 -21.27
C LEU A 249 14.90 -12.62 -21.69
N HIS A 250 14.46 -11.65 -22.49
CA HIS A 250 15.30 -10.54 -22.96
C HIS A 250 15.21 -9.28 -22.10
N ALA A 251 14.40 -9.29 -21.03
CA ALA A 251 14.29 -8.17 -20.13
C ALA A 251 15.62 -7.89 -19.42
N ARG A 252 15.93 -6.60 -19.23
CA ARG A 252 17.16 -6.20 -18.54
C ARG A 252 17.19 -6.72 -17.11
N TRP A 253 18.37 -7.15 -16.66
CA TRP A 253 18.61 -7.49 -15.27
C TRP A 253 18.51 -6.26 -14.36
N ILE A 254 17.86 -6.40 -13.21
CA ILE A 254 17.95 -5.43 -12.11
C ILE A 254 18.99 -5.92 -11.10
N ALA A 255 18.86 -7.18 -10.70
CA ALA A 255 19.85 -7.90 -9.89
C ALA A 255 19.78 -9.37 -10.28
N LYS A 256 20.74 -9.87 -11.08
CA LYS A 256 20.67 -11.24 -11.62
C LYS A 256 20.55 -12.27 -10.47
N PRO A 257 19.59 -13.21 -10.51
CA PRO A 257 18.72 -13.60 -11.63
C PRO A 257 17.31 -12.98 -11.62
N ALA A 258 17.10 -11.79 -11.06
CA ALA A 258 15.85 -11.02 -11.16
C ALA A 258 15.96 -9.90 -12.22
N ASN A 259 15.08 -9.93 -13.21
CA ASN A 259 14.95 -8.97 -14.29
C ASN A 259 13.89 -7.89 -14.01
N LEU A 260 13.64 -7.01 -14.97
CA LEU A 260 12.65 -5.94 -14.86
C LEU A 260 11.24 -6.40 -14.48
N PHE A 261 10.78 -7.53 -15.01
CA PHE A 261 9.44 -8.07 -14.81
C PHE A 261 9.30 -8.92 -13.54
N ASP A 262 10.42 -9.33 -12.92
CA ASP A 262 10.42 -9.95 -11.58
C ASP A 262 10.21 -8.92 -10.44
N ASN A 263 10.08 -7.65 -10.79
CA ASN A 263 9.91 -6.55 -9.84
C ASN A 263 8.52 -5.92 -10.01
N ASP A 264 7.95 -5.48 -8.88
CA ASP A 264 6.76 -4.66 -8.87
C ASP A 264 7.00 -3.31 -9.58
N LEU A 265 5.92 -2.74 -10.11
CA LEU A 265 5.94 -1.41 -10.69
C LEU A 265 5.62 -0.39 -9.60
N PRO A 266 6.50 0.58 -9.31
CA PRO A 266 6.14 1.70 -8.45
C PRO A 266 5.03 2.53 -9.10
N ILE A 267 3.90 2.61 -8.41
CA ILE A 267 2.70 3.39 -8.77
C ILE A 267 2.38 4.39 -7.66
#